data_AF-A0A1X7VPM7-F1
#
_entry.id   AF-A0A1X7VPM7-F1
#
_cell.length_a   1.000
_cell.length_b   1.000
_cell.length_c   1.000
_cell.angle_alpha   90.00
_cell.angle_beta   90.00
_cell.angle_gamma   90.00
#
_symmetry.space_group_name_H-M   'P 1'
#
loop_
_entity.id
_entity.type
_entity.pdbx_description
1 polymer ?
#
loop_
_entity_poly.entity_id
_entity_poly.type
_entity_poly.pdbx_seq_one_letter_code
_entity_poly.pdbx_strand_id
1 'polypeptide(L)'
;MSTMKHILTSEGTSSDIHLLVVGKTGQGKSTFINSLIDLQKEIAKEGAETDRCTESCHSYVHSELIPGVKVRVIDSPGLQDIHNDEQLYIKKIKAHCHEVNLVLYCMRMIDHKISNDDKCAVRKLHQAFGPSFFKRVLIVLTFANKEKCDKKDSRDDDDPEPPFEDTEAWVELIKKRFVKRLQRRAVRINDFLKKHFGIDDLVVQVVPAGYYKPTFSDHYPMKLPDRENWLHDLIKFAHSQIKEKHNFSLWNLNDSTCITIELQQHSIEGGLESTIEIADLGYELTVPALTEEQLTINVRTIFCGPFTLPDGCTIVSAIYDIALPEELPPDFYTTIKLEHCVDLNDDITPGKMCFATATVDLEKKVFAFNCIDGGTFPIGETYASLKISNSCLICVLYKGSMRDTSVKYAGQCSYVKEYKNCWTMSILFTKHLKAHLKYAQTESIGTIESHSFLFTVRNDGQELSMGLCKCKNPMEIKGWKISPISLIPDKITKAEIDSVELQQDFRKLQSRIIPLIEFSVYVDDIETAYDELEKYLDIESTTLHIFVKRQKE
;
A
#
# COMPACT_ATOMS: atom_id res chain seq x y z
N MET A 1 -28.52 -23.98 -17.45
CA MET A 1 -28.18 -22.56 -17.13
C MET A 1 -26.96 -22.59 -16.25
N SER A 2 -25.99 -21.68 -16.46
CA SER A 2 -24.86 -21.58 -15.53
C SER A 2 -25.36 -21.29 -14.12
N THR A 3 -24.65 -21.79 -13.11
CA THR A 3 -25.02 -21.63 -11.69
C THR A 3 -25.21 -20.15 -11.32
N MET A 4 -24.32 -19.28 -11.80
CA MET A 4 -24.40 -17.83 -11.60
C MET A 4 -25.68 -17.24 -12.21
N LYS A 5 -26.02 -17.61 -13.45
CA LYS A 5 -27.24 -17.12 -14.10
C LYS A 5 -28.49 -17.47 -13.31
N HIS A 6 -28.56 -18.70 -12.79
CA HIS A 6 -29.70 -19.15 -11.99
C HIS A 6 -29.87 -18.30 -10.72
N ILE A 7 -28.80 -18.15 -9.94
CA ILE A 7 -28.83 -17.39 -8.67
C ILE A 7 -29.17 -15.93 -8.92
N LEU A 8 -28.49 -15.27 -9.86
CA LEU A 8 -28.73 -13.87 -10.12
C LEU A 8 -30.19 -13.61 -10.57
N THR A 9 -30.78 -14.55 -11.33
CA THR A 9 -32.18 -14.47 -11.79
C THR A 9 -33.16 -14.73 -10.65
N SER A 10 -32.92 -15.75 -9.82
CA SER A 10 -33.79 -16.08 -8.68
C SER A 10 -33.81 -14.99 -7.62
N GLU A 11 -32.68 -14.29 -7.45
CA GLU A 11 -32.55 -13.17 -6.52
C GLU A 11 -33.08 -11.83 -7.07
N GLY A 12 -33.56 -11.80 -8.31
CA GLY A 12 -34.13 -10.60 -8.94
C GLY A 12 -33.11 -9.47 -9.14
N THR A 13 -31.86 -9.81 -9.46
CA THR A 13 -30.78 -8.82 -9.61
C THR A 13 -31.08 -7.87 -10.77
N SER A 14 -31.05 -6.56 -10.49
CA SER A 14 -31.31 -5.49 -11.47
C SER A 14 -30.20 -4.43 -11.54
N SER A 15 -29.11 -4.60 -10.78
CA SER A 15 -27.96 -3.70 -10.75
C SER A 15 -26.68 -4.40 -11.22
N ASP A 16 -25.76 -3.64 -11.80
CA ASP A 16 -24.47 -4.14 -12.27
C ASP A 16 -23.64 -4.77 -11.14
N ILE A 17 -22.87 -5.81 -11.49
CA ILE A 17 -22.03 -6.58 -10.55
C ILE A 17 -20.60 -6.59 -11.07
N HIS A 18 -19.69 -5.96 -10.34
CA HIS A 18 -18.26 -5.89 -10.63
C HIS A 18 -17.47 -6.63 -9.53
N LEU A 19 -16.83 -7.73 -9.93
CA LEU A 19 -16.01 -8.57 -9.07
C LEU A 19 -14.53 -8.42 -9.46
N LEU A 20 -13.68 -8.09 -8.50
CA LEU A 20 -12.23 -8.08 -8.68
C LEU A 20 -11.61 -9.29 -7.99
N VAL A 21 -10.89 -10.14 -8.71
CA VAL A 21 -10.21 -11.31 -8.17
C VAL A 21 -8.73 -11.02 -8.00
N VAL A 22 -8.23 -11.14 -6.77
CA VAL A 22 -6.84 -10.82 -6.39
C VAL A 22 -6.20 -11.94 -5.58
N GLY A 23 -4.87 -11.92 -5.46
CA GLY A 23 -4.12 -12.91 -4.69
C GLY A 23 -2.79 -13.27 -5.34
N LYS A 24 -1.94 -13.95 -4.58
CA LYS A 24 -0.59 -14.35 -5.02
C LYS A 24 -0.63 -15.20 -6.31
N THR A 25 0.47 -15.23 -7.07
CA THR A 25 0.63 -16.19 -8.18
C THR A 25 0.50 -17.62 -7.65
N GLY A 26 -0.14 -18.50 -8.43
CA GLY A 26 -0.34 -19.90 -8.05
C GLY A 26 -1.46 -20.16 -7.04
N GLN A 27 -2.17 -19.14 -6.55
CA GLN A 27 -3.30 -19.32 -5.62
C GLN A 27 -4.61 -19.75 -6.31
N GLY A 28 -4.61 -20.05 -7.60
CA GLY A 28 -5.78 -20.58 -8.32
C GLY A 28 -6.82 -19.55 -8.74
N LYS A 29 -6.45 -18.27 -8.91
CA LYS A 29 -7.37 -17.19 -9.36
C LYS A 29 -8.07 -17.53 -10.68
N SER A 30 -7.30 -17.80 -11.73
CA SER A 30 -7.83 -18.08 -13.07
C SER A 30 -8.68 -19.37 -13.09
N THR A 31 -8.25 -20.41 -12.36
CA THR A 31 -9.05 -21.63 -12.14
C THR A 31 -10.38 -21.34 -11.45
N PHE A 32 -10.37 -20.48 -10.42
CA PHE A 32 -11.58 -20.07 -9.73
C PHE A 32 -12.50 -19.22 -10.63
N ILE A 33 -11.95 -18.33 -11.45
CA ILE A 33 -12.74 -17.54 -12.41
C ILE A 33 -13.42 -18.44 -13.45
N ASN A 34 -12.70 -19.44 -13.98
CA ASN A 34 -13.29 -20.41 -14.91
C ASN A 34 -14.47 -21.17 -14.27
N SER A 35 -14.37 -21.49 -12.97
CA SER A 35 -15.49 -22.09 -12.23
C SER A 35 -16.67 -21.14 -12.02
N LEU A 36 -16.39 -19.85 -11.78
CA LEU A 36 -17.38 -18.83 -11.46
C LEU A 36 -18.29 -18.51 -12.66
N ILE A 37 -17.69 -18.49 -13.85
CA ILE A 37 -18.36 -18.06 -15.08
C ILE A 37 -19.07 -19.22 -15.79
N ASP A 38 -18.73 -20.48 -15.49
CA ASP A 38 -19.44 -21.71 -15.92
C ASP A 38 -19.93 -21.65 -17.38
N LEU A 39 -19.07 -21.11 -18.25
CA LEU A 39 -19.18 -21.24 -19.69
C LEU A 39 -18.32 -22.44 -20.06
N GLN A 40 -18.85 -23.31 -20.91
CA GLN A 40 -18.28 -24.60 -21.30
C GLN A 40 -16.93 -24.51 -22.08
N LYS A 41 -16.14 -23.44 -21.88
CA LYS A 41 -14.83 -23.16 -22.47
C LYS A 41 -13.94 -22.47 -21.44
N GLU A 42 -12.66 -22.81 -21.42
CA GLU A 42 -11.64 -22.11 -20.62
C GLU A 42 -11.48 -20.67 -21.14
N ILE A 43 -11.67 -19.69 -20.25
CA ILE A 43 -11.65 -18.27 -20.60
C ILE A 43 -10.40 -17.59 -20.02
N ALA A 44 -9.99 -18.02 -18.83
CA ALA A 44 -8.73 -17.64 -18.22
C ALA A 44 -7.70 -18.77 -18.39
N LYS A 45 -6.51 -18.45 -18.91
CA LYS A 45 -5.43 -19.44 -19.11
C LYS A 45 -4.98 -20.00 -17.75
N GLU A 46 -5.02 -21.32 -17.62
CA GLU A 46 -4.53 -22.07 -16.45
C GLU A 46 -3.10 -22.57 -16.74
N GLY A 47 -2.20 -22.53 -15.77
CA GLY A 47 -0.89 -23.16 -15.88
C GLY A 47 -0.34 -23.60 -14.53
N ALA A 48 0.42 -24.69 -14.54
CA ALA A 48 1.05 -25.31 -13.38
C ALA A 48 2.58 -25.09 -13.33
N GLU A 49 3.14 -24.46 -14.36
CA GLU A 49 4.57 -24.18 -14.48
C GLU A 49 4.96 -22.93 -13.69
N THR A 50 6.25 -22.76 -13.41
CA THR A 50 6.84 -21.64 -12.67
C THR A 50 6.69 -20.28 -13.37
N ASP A 51 6.17 -20.26 -14.60
CA ASP A 51 6.02 -19.07 -15.43
C ASP A 51 4.67 -18.35 -15.20
N ARG A 52 4.72 -17.02 -15.18
CA ARG A 52 3.56 -16.13 -15.01
C ARG A 52 2.57 -16.34 -16.17
N CYS A 53 1.49 -17.07 -15.93
CA CYS A 53 0.45 -17.30 -16.96
C CYS A 53 -0.39 -16.04 -17.28
N THR A 54 -0.47 -15.09 -16.35
CA THR A 54 -1.30 -13.88 -16.47
C THR A 54 -0.41 -12.64 -16.39
N GLU A 55 0.04 -12.15 -17.54
CA GLU A 55 0.90 -10.97 -17.64
C GLU A 55 0.13 -9.64 -17.56
N SER A 56 -1.20 -9.64 -17.77
CA SER A 56 -2.08 -8.46 -17.74
C SER A 56 -3.40 -8.72 -17.01
N CYS A 57 -4.06 -7.67 -16.49
CA CYS A 57 -5.42 -7.84 -15.98
C CYS A 57 -6.39 -8.15 -17.13
N HIS A 58 -7.28 -9.11 -16.95
CA HIS A 58 -8.29 -9.47 -17.94
C HIS A 58 -9.70 -9.21 -17.40
N SER A 59 -10.53 -8.59 -18.23
CA SER A 59 -11.90 -8.22 -17.89
C SER A 59 -12.87 -9.09 -18.68
N TYR A 60 -13.61 -9.93 -17.97
CA TYR A 60 -14.67 -10.76 -18.54
C TYR A 60 -16.02 -10.11 -18.25
N VAL A 61 -16.74 -9.71 -19.31
CA VAL A 61 -18.06 -9.05 -19.21
C VAL A 61 -19.11 -10.00 -19.77
N HIS A 62 -20.10 -10.34 -18.95
CA HIS A 62 -21.12 -11.33 -19.25
C HIS A 62 -22.51 -10.71 -19.18
N SER A 63 -22.92 -10.04 -20.26
CA SER A 63 -24.24 -9.42 -20.36
C SER A 63 -25.35 -10.42 -20.70
N GLU A 64 -24.98 -11.63 -21.12
CA GLU A 64 -25.86 -12.75 -21.45
C GLU A 64 -26.43 -13.49 -20.22
N LEU A 65 -25.84 -13.26 -19.03
CA LEU A 65 -26.32 -13.85 -17.79
C LEU A 65 -27.70 -13.29 -17.44
N ILE A 66 -27.85 -11.96 -17.40
CA ILE A 66 -29.12 -11.28 -17.14
C ILE A 66 -29.30 -10.10 -18.09
N PRO A 67 -30.43 -10.03 -18.82
CA PRO A 67 -30.74 -8.86 -19.65
C PRO A 67 -30.72 -7.56 -18.84
N GLY A 68 -29.93 -6.58 -19.29
CA GLY A 68 -29.85 -5.25 -18.66
C GLY A 68 -28.90 -5.14 -17.47
N VAL A 69 -28.26 -6.23 -17.03
CA VAL A 69 -27.28 -6.22 -15.94
C VAL A 69 -25.90 -6.62 -16.47
N LYS A 70 -24.88 -5.79 -16.24
CA LYS A 70 -23.49 -6.10 -16.56
C LYS A 70 -22.85 -6.84 -15.40
N VAL A 71 -22.56 -8.12 -15.62
CA VAL A 71 -21.70 -8.90 -14.71
C VAL A 71 -20.28 -8.85 -15.24
N ARG A 72 -19.38 -8.23 -14.48
CA ARG A 72 -17.97 -8.05 -14.81
C ARG A 72 -17.10 -8.77 -13.79
N VAL A 73 -16.23 -9.66 -14.26
CA VAL A 73 -15.22 -10.34 -13.44
C VAL A 73 -13.84 -9.95 -13.94
N ILE A 74 -12.97 -9.50 -13.04
CA ILE A 74 -11.66 -8.97 -13.38
C ILE A 74 -10.61 -9.88 -12.77
N ASP A 75 -9.87 -10.57 -13.62
CA ASP A 75 -8.70 -11.36 -13.23
C ASP A 75 -7.49 -10.44 -13.11
N SER A 76 -6.84 -10.43 -11.96
CA SER A 76 -5.58 -9.72 -11.77
C SER A 76 -4.38 -10.68 -11.91
N PRO A 77 -3.19 -10.19 -12.31
CA PRO A 77 -1.96 -10.97 -12.22
C PRO A 77 -1.70 -11.50 -10.79
N GLY A 78 -0.83 -12.48 -10.63
CA GLY A 78 -0.43 -12.86 -9.27
C GLY A 78 0.57 -11.88 -8.67
N LEU A 79 0.40 -11.58 -7.38
CA LEU A 79 1.48 -10.94 -6.61
C LEU A 79 2.61 -11.97 -6.45
N GLN A 80 3.85 -11.66 -6.83
CA GLN A 80 5.01 -12.48 -6.46
C GLN A 80 6.31 -11.66 -6.55
N ASP A 81 7.07 -11.73 -5.45
CA ASP A 81 8.36 -11.10 -5.19
C ASP A 81 9.51 -11.78 -5.94
N ILE A 82 10.56 -10.98 -6.21
CA ILE A 82 12.02 -11.23 -6.31
C ILE A 82 12.68 -10.19 -7.26
N HIS A 83 11.94 -9.60 -8.21
CA HIS A 83 12.48 -8.54 -9.08
C HIS A 83 11.46 -7.41 -9.31
N ASN A 84 11.65 -6.27 -8.63
CA ASN A 84 11.37 -4.87 -9.00
C ASN A 84 10.03 -4.48 -9.71
N ASP A 85 9.01 -5.35 -9.80
CA ASP A 85 7.86 -5.16 -10.70
C ASP A 85 6.48 -5.30 -9.99
N GLU A 86 6.44 -5.02 -8.69
CA GLU A 86 5.23 -5.20 -7.86
C GLU A 86 4.34 -3.95 -7.82
N GLN A 87 4.92 -2.75 -7.99
CA GLN A 87 4.15 -1.54 -8.28
C GLN A 87 3.35 -1.70 -9.58
N LEU A 88 3.85 -2.50 -10.54
CA LEU A 88 3.15 -2.84 -11.79
C LEU A 88 1.84 -3.61 -11.55
N TYR A 89 1.71 -4.37 -10.45
CA TYR A 89 0.50 -5.13 -10.16
C TYR A 89 -0.69 -4.24 -9.75
N ILE A 90 -0.50 -3.41 -8.72
CA ILE A 90 -1.52 -2.45 -8.27
C ILE A 90 -1.93 -1.52 -9.41
N LYS A 91 -0.96 -1.14 -10.23
CA LYS A 91 -1.09 -0.33 -11.43
C LYS A 91 -1.85 -1.01 -12.56
N LYS A 92 -1.65 -2.31 -12.78
CA LYS A 92 -2.47 -3.11 -13.71
C LYS A 92 -3.92 -3.19 -13.20
N ILE A 93 -4.14 -3.37 -11.90
CA ILE A 93 -5.49 -3.35 -11.31
C ILE A 93 -6.15 -1.99 -11.51
N LYS A 94 -5.50 -0.90 -11.06
CA LYS A 94 -6.04 0.47 -11.17
C LYS A 94 -6.31 0.88 -12.63
N ALA A 95 -5.52 0.40 -13.59
CA ALA A 95 -5.74 0.69 -15.01
C ALA A 95 -6.94 -0.07 -15.63
N HIS A 96 -7.26 -1.27 -15.13
CA HIS A 96 -8.33 -2.10 -15.70
C HIS A 96 -9.60 -2.11 -14.85
N CYS A 97 -9.54 -1.62 -13.61
CA CYS A 97 -10.61 -1.66 -12.65
C CYS A 97 -10.68 -0.36 -11.86
N HIS A 98 -11.71 0.45 -12.16
CA HIS A 98 -11.96 1.67 -11.41
C HIS A 98 -12.99 1.46 -10.31
N GLU A 99 -13.95 0.55 -10.47
CA GLU A 99 -15.09 0.40 -9.56
C GLU A 99 -15.43 -1.07 -9.32
N VAL A 100 -15.67 -1.44 -8.05
CA VAL A 100 -15.99 -2.82 -7.64
C VAL A 100 -17.13 -2.86 -6.62
N ASN A 101 -17.96 -3.90 -6.71
CA ASN A 101 -18.89 -4.22 -5.64
C ASN A 101 -18.19 -5.04 -4.55
N LEU A 102 -17.42 -6.04 -4.97
CA LEU A 102 -16.78 -7.03 -4.10
C LEU A 102 -15.40 -7.43 -4.63
N VAL A 103 -14.47 -7.69 -3.72
CA VAL A 103 -13.12 -8.17 -4.01
C VAL A 103 -12.98 -9.60 -3.49
N LEU A 104 -12.59 -10.52 -4.37
CA LEU A 104 -12.38 -11.94 -4.05
C LEU A 104 -10.87 -12.17 -3.90
N TYR A 105 -10.39 -12.30 -2.66
CA TYR A 105 -8.98 -12.54 -2.39
C TYR A 105 -8.70 -14.04 -2.28
N CYS A 106 -8.02 -14.60 -3.27
CA CYS A 106 -7.73 -16.03 -3.36
C CYS A 106 -6.48 -16.43 -2.55
N MET A 107 -6.64 -17.44 -1.70
CA MET A 107 -5.56 -18.15 -1.02
C MET A 107 -5.79 -19.66 -1.13
N ARG A 108 -4.76 -20.49 -1.17
CA ARG A 108 -4.99 -21.95 -1.18
C ARG A 108 -5.41 -22.43 0.19
N MET A 109 -6.42 -23.31 0.24
CA MET A 109 -6.84 -24.00 1.47
C MET A 109 -5.69 -24.80 2.08
N ILE A 110 -4.93 -25.49 1.21
CA ILE A 110 -3.83 -26.39 1.58
C ILE A 110 -2.57 -25.69 2.11
N ASP A 111 -2.47 -24.35 2.02
CA ASP A 111 -1.32 -23.61 2.56
C ASP A 111 -1.42 -23.50 4.08
N HIS A 112 -0.73 -24.34 4.84
CA HIS A 112 -0.93 -24.39 6.30
C HIS A 112 -0.46 -23.13 7.07
N LYS A 113 0.35 -22.26 6.45
CA LYS A 113 0.88 -21.01 7.02
C LYS A 113 0.53 -19.83 6.12
N ILE A 114 0.38 -18.65 6.72
CA ILE A 114 0.38 -17.37 5.97
C ILE A 114 1.85 -17.04 5.68
N SER A 115 2.26 -17.08 4.41
CA SER A 115 3.66 -16.85 4.04
C SER A 115 4.04 -15.36 4.18
N ASN A 116 5.33 -15.02 4.20
CA ASN A 116 5.74 -13.62 4.20
C ASN A 116 5.24 -12.89 2.94
N ASP A 117 5.19 -13.56 1.79
CA ASP A 117 4.59 -13.02 0.56
C ASP A 117 3.10 -12.68 0.74
N ASP A 118 2.33 -13.53 1.44
CA ASP A 118 0.92 -13.24 1.72
C ASP A 118 0.78 -11.97 2.57
N LYS A 119 1.68 -11.80 3.55
CA LYS A 119 1.70 -10.59 4.39
C LYS A 119 2.05 -9.35 3.58
N CYS A 120 3.06 -9.46 2.73
CA CYS A 120 3.52 -8.41 1.82
C CYS A 120 2.39 -7.99 0.86
N ALA A 121 1.71 -8.97 0.27
CA ALA A 121 0.59 -8.79 -0.64
C ALA A 121 -0.58 -8.04 0.00
N VAL A 122 -1.01 -8.48 1.19
CA VAL A 122 -2.12 -7.84 1.92
C VAL A 122 -1.72 -6.43 2.38
N ARG A 123 -0.50 -6.22 2.87
CA ARG A 123 0.00 -4.89 3.26
C ARG A 123 0.02 -3.92 2.08
N LYS A 124 0.44 -4.37 0.90
CA LYS A 124 0.44 -3.55 -0.32
C LYS A 124 -0.97 -3.18 -0.78
N LEU A 125 -1.93 -4.11 -0.69
CA LEU A 125 -3.34 -3.79 -0.96
C LEU A 125 -3.88 -2.77 0.05
N HIS A 126 -3.54 -2.92 1.34
CA HIS A 126 -3.88 -1.94 2.37
C HIS A 126 -3.29 -0.55 2.07
N GLN A 127 -2.00 -0.48 1.73
CA GLN A 127 -1.34 0.78 1.38
C GLN A 127 -1.96 1.42 0.12
N ALA A 128 -2.28 0.60 -0.90
CA ALA A 128 -2.78 1.09 -2.18
C ALA A 128 -4.24 1.56 -2.15
N PHE A 129 -5.07 0.91 -1.34
CA PHE A 129 -6.53 1.03 -1.38
C PHE A 129 -7.16 1.43 -0.03
N GLY A 130 -6.37 1.48 1.04
CA GLY A 130 -6.80 1.86 2.38
C GLY A 130 -7.61 0.78 3.12
N PRO A 131 -7.99 1.02 4.39
CA PRO A 131 -8.75 0.06 5.21
C PRO A 131 -10.17 -0.20 4.68
N SER A 132 -10.79 0.77 3.99
CA SER A 132 -12.11 0.61 3.37
C SER A 132 -12.15 -0.47 2.29
N PHE A 133 -11.01 -0.79 1.66
CA PHE A 133 -10.88 -1.89 0.72
C PHE A 133 -11.31 -3.22 1.34
N PHE A 134 -10.82 -3.51 2.55
CA PHE A 134 -11.09 -4.80 3.22
C PHE A 134 -12.56 -4.96 3.62
N LYS A 135 -13.32 -3.85 3.74
CA LYS A 135 -14.77 -3.92 4.01
C LYS A 135 -15.52 -4.66 2.91
N ARG A 136 -14.96 -4.69 1.69
CA ARG A 136 -15.48 -5.34 0.48
C ARG A 136 -14.72 -6.61 0.09
N VAL A 137 -13.79 -7.08 0.93
CA VAL A 137 -13.03 -8.30 0.66
C VAL A 137 -13.78 -9.53 1.17
N LEU A 138 -13.81 -10.56 0.33
CA LEU A 138 -14.19 -11.93 0.66
C LEU A 138 -12.97 -12.82 0.41
N ILE A 139 -12.49 -13.52 1.43
CA ILE A 139 -11.39 -14.48 1.26
C ILE A 139 -11.93 -15.75 0.65
N VAL A 140 -11.36 -16.17 -0.47
CA VAL A 140 -11.69 -17.42 -1.17
C VAL A 140 -10.56 -18.43 -0.95
N LEU A 141 -10.82 -19.48 -0.18
CA LEU A 141 -9.88 -20.58 0.02
C LEU A 141 -9.99 -21.59 -1.11
N THR A 142 -9.15 -21.43 -2.13
CA THR A 142 -9.15 -22.25 -3.35
C THR A 142 -8.59 -23.65 -3.11
N PHE A 143 -8.93 -24.57 -4.01
CA PHE A 143 -8.56 -26.00 -3.95
C PHE A 143 -9.00 -26.70 -2.66
N ALA A 144 -10.15 -26.30 -2.12
CA ALA A 144 -10.64 -26.82 -0.85
C ALA A 144 -10.93 -28.35 -0.88
N ASN A 145 -11.32 -28.90 -2.03
CA ASN A 145 -11.47 -30.34 -2.23
C ASN A 145 -10.14 -31.13 -2.21
N LYS A 146 -8.99 -30.46 -2.20
CA LYS A 146 -7.67 -31.09 -2.01
C LYS A 146 -7.23 -31.17 -0.55
N GLU A 147 -8.00 -30.61 0.38
CA GLU A 147 -7.69 -30.71 1.81
C GLU A 147 -7.90 -32.17 2.28
N LYS A 148 -6.82 -32.81 2.72
CA LYS A 148 -6.84 -34.21 3.18
C LYS A 148 -7.41 -34.31 4.59
N CYS A 149 -8.72 -34.49 4.69
CA CYS A 149 -9.45 -34.62 5.97
C CYS A 149 -9.63 -36.08 6.43
N ASP A 150 -9.30 -37.04 5.58
CA ASP A 150 -9.22 -38.47 5.88
C ASP A 150 -8.10 -38.80 6.87
N LYS A 151 -7.03 -38.01 6.91
CA LYS A 151 -5.92 -38.15 7.86
C LYS A 151 -5.99 -37.11 8.98
N LYS A 152 -5.91 -37.57 10.23
CA LYS A 152 -5.78 -36.70 11.42
C LYS A 152 -4.48 -35.90 11.40
N ASP A 153 -4.54 -34.64 11.80
CA ASP A 153 -3.37 -33.85 12.18
C ASP A 153 -3.62 -32.96 13.41
N SER A 154 -2.64 -32.14 13.78
CA SER A 154 -2.70 -31.26 14.97
C SER A 154 -3.79 -30.19 14.93
N ARG A 155 -4.53 -30.07 13.83
CA ARG A 155 -5.64 -29.14 13.66
C ARG A 155 -6.98 -29.72 14.13
N ASP A 156 -7.09 -31.04 14.21
CA ASP A 156 -8.32 -31.76 14.48
C ASP A 156 -8.54 -31.95 15.99
N ASP A 157 -9.70 -32.47 16.39
CA ASP A 157 -9.94 -32.92 17.78
C ASP A 157 -9.36 -34.32 18.00
N ASP A 158 -9.22 -34.71 19.27
CA ASP A 158 -8.76 -36.04 19.65
C ASP A 158 -9.83 -37.14 19.53
N ASP A 159 -10.78 -36.97 18.62
CA ASP A 159 -11.78 -37.98 18.30
C ASP A 159 -11.10 -39.26 17.75
N PRO A 160 -11.54 -40.47 18.15
CA PRO A 160 -11.05 -41.71 17.60
C PRO A 160 -11.45 -41.85 16.12
N GLU A 161 -10.57 -42.47 15.32
CA GLU A 161 -10.90 -42.80 13.93
C GLU A 161 -11.84 -44.02 13.90
N PRO A 162 -12.95 -43.97 13.14
CA PRO A 162 -13.88 -45.08 13.06
C PRO A 162 -13.25 -46.26 12.29
N PRO A 163 -13.82 -47.48 12.42
CA PRO A 163 -13.41 -48.62 11.60
C PRO A 163 -13.42 -48.28 10.10
N PHE A 164 -12.46 -48.79 9.33
CA PHE A 164 -12.33 -48.48 7.88
C PHE A 164 -13.58 -48.82 7.05
N GLU A 165 -14.38 -49.78 7.51
CA GLU A 165 -15.60 -50.23 6.85
C GLU A 165 -16.80 -49.30 7.11
N ASP A 166 -16.74 -48.47 8.16
CA ASP A 166 -17.82 -47.58 8.58
C ASP A 166 -17.77 -46.27 7.78
N THR A 167 -18.30 -46.36 6.56
CA THR A 167 -18.27 -45.25 5.59
C THR A 167 -19.05 -44.03 6.09
N GLU A 168 -20.17 -44.23 6.80
CA GLU A 168 -21.00 -43.12 7.32
C GLU A 168 -20.27 -42.36 8.41
N ALA A 169 -19.67 -43.07 9.38
CA ALA A 169 -18.88 -42.44 10.43
C ALA A 169 -17.65 -41.70 9.87
N TRP A 170 -17.00 -42.24 8.83
CA TRP A 170 -15.90 -41.54 8.14
C TRP A 170 -16.37 -40.26 7.46
N VAL A 171 -17.54 -40.26 6.80
CA VAL A 171 -18.11 -39.06 6.17
C VAL A 171 -18.37 -37.96 7.22
N GLU A 172 -18.95 -38.30 8.37
CA GLU A 172 -19.19 -37.35 9.46
C GLU A 172 -17.89 -36.80 10.04
N LEU A 173 -16.90 -37.66 10.27
CA LEU A 173 -15.59 -37.25 10.79
C LEU A 173 -14.85 -36.32 9.81
N ILE A 174 -14.83 -36.66 8.52
CA ILE A 174 -14.21 -35.83 7.48
C ILE A 174 -14.90 -34.47 7.41
N LYS A 175 -16.23 -34.43 7.48
CA LYS A 175 -17.00 -33.18 7.55
C LYS A 175 -16.62 -32.34 8.76
N LYS A 176 -16.57 -32.94 9.96
CA LYS A 176 -16.18 -32.25 11.21
C LYS A 176 -14.77 -31.66 11.10
N ARG A 177 -13.80 -32.46 10.64
CA ARG A 177 -12.40 -32.03 10.42
C ARG A 177 -12.32 -30.88 9.42
N PHE A 178 -13.02 -30.98 8.29
CA PHE A 178 -13.03 -29.93 7.27
C PHE A 178 -13.56 -28.59 7.81
N VAL A 179 -14.73 -28.61 8.46
CA VAL A 179 -15.35 -27.42 9.05
C VAL A 179 -14.41 -26.77 10.08
N LYS A 180 -13.81 -27.57 10.97
CA LYS A 180 -12.88 -27.08 11.98
C LYS A 180 -11.63 -26.45 11.37
N ARG A 181 -11.03 -27.09 10.36
CA ARG A 181 -9.85 -26.57 9.67
C ARG A 181 -10.16 -25.27 8.94
N LEU A 182 -11.32 -25.17 8.31
CA LEU A 182 -11.82 -23.94 7.67
C LEU A 182 -11.98 -22.81 8.70
N GLN A 183 -12.63 -23.08 9.84
CA GLN A 183 -12.78 -22.11 10.94
C GLN A 183 -11.43 -21.64 11.48
N ARG A 184 -10.49 -22.56 11.74
CA ARG A 184 -9.13 -22.21 12.18
C ARG A 184 -8.40 -21.34 11.16
N ARG A 185 -8.58 -21.57 9.86
CA ARG A 185 -8.02 -20.70 8.81
C ARG A 185 -8.66 -19.31 8.85
N ALA A 186 -9.99 -19.24 8.98
CA ALA A 186 -10.69 -17.96 9.05
C ALA A 186 -10.27 -17.11 10.26
N VAL A 187 -10.16 -17.72 11.45
CA VAL A 187 -9.67 -17.06 12.67
C VAL A 187 -8.25 -16.55 12.47
N ARG A 188 -7.33 -17.41 12.00
CA ARG A 188 -5.92 -17.01 11.78
C ARG A 188 -5.78 -15.85 10.78
N ILE A 189 -6.58 -15.83 9.72
CA ILE A 189 -6.56 -14.73 8.73
C ILE A 189 -7.09 -13.44 9.35
N ASN A 190 -8.20 -13.50 10.10
CA ASN A 190 -8.74 -12.32 10.77
C ASN A 190 -7.80 -11.78 11.86
N ASP A 191 -7.22 -12.65 12.70
CA ASP A 191 -6.22 -12.26 13.71
C ASP A 191 -5.01 -11.57 13.08
N PHE A 192 -4.57 -12.10 11.94
CA PHE A 192 -3.49 -11.50 11.15
C PHE A 192 -3.86 -10.10 10.66
N LEU A 193 -5.07 -9.92 10.11
CA LEU A 193 -5.53 -8.62 9.63
C LEU A 193 -5.67 -7.60 10.77
N LYS A 194 -6.24 -8.01 11.90
CA LYS A 194 -6.37 -7.15 13.09
C LYS A 194 -5.02 -6.70 13.62
N LYS A 195 -4.11 -7.64 13.87
CA LYS A 195 -2.78 -7.36 14.44
C LYS A 195 -1.92 -6.43 13.59
N HIS A 196 -2.09 -6.42 12.27
CA HIS A 196 -1.19 -5.68 11.37
C HIS A 196 -1.80 -4.43 10.76
N PHE A 197 -3.13 -4.28 10.78
CA PHE A 197 -3.80 -3.16 10.13
C PHE A 197 -4.79 -2.41 11.04
N GLY A 198 -4.90 -2.79 12.32
CA GLY A 198 -5.72 -2.06 13.30
C GLY A 198 -7.21 -2.02 12.97
N ILE A 199 -7.72 -3.03 12.23
CA ILE A 199 -9.11 -3.08 11.78
C ILE A 199 -9.96 -3.91 12.75
N ASP A 200 -10.14 -3.43 13.98
CA ASP A 200 -10.77 -4.21 15.06
C ASP A 200 -12.25 -4.55 14.82
N ASP A 201 -12.97 -3.67 14.14
CA ASP A 201 -14.40 -3.79 13.84
C ASP A 201 -14.72 -4.62 12.58
N LEU A 202 -13.71 -5.04 11.81
CA LEU A 202 -13.93 -5.74 10.55
C LEU A 202 -13.58 -7.22 10.63
N VAL A 203 -14.61 -8.06 10.54
CA VAL A 203 -14.44 -9.50 10.30
C VAL A 203 -14.56 -9.76 8.80
N VAL A 204 -13.45 -10.12 8.17
CA VAL A 204 -13.43 -10.56 6.77
C VAL A 204 -13.98 -11.97 6.70
N GLN A 205 -14.95 -12.15 5.81
CA GLN A 205 -15.61 -13.43 5.58
C GLN A 205 -14.70 -14.36 4.77
N VAL A 206 -14.78 -15.66 5.07
CA VAL A 206 -13.93 -16.68 4.42
C VAL A 206 -14.81 -17.80 3.88
N VAL A 207 -14.65 -18.11 2.59
CA VAL A 207 -15.42 -19.14 1.89
C VAL A 207 -14.49 -20.13 1.18
N PRO A 208 -14.73 -21.45 1.26
CA PRO A 208 -13.97 -22.42 0.50
C PRO A 208 -14.45 -22.52 -0.95
N ALA A 209 -13.51 -22.72 -1.86
CA ALA A 209 -13.77 -23.00 -3.28
C ALA A 209 -12.96 -24.24 -3.71
N GLY A 210 -13.65 -25.22 -4.27
CA GLY A 210 -13.03 -26.44 -4.81
C GLY A 210 -12.36 -26.22 -6.17
N TYR A 211 -11.66 -27.24 -6.63
CA TYR A 211 -11.29 -27.38 -8.04
C TYR A 211 -12.50 -27.86 -8.83
N TYR A 212 -12.86 -27.20 -9.93
CA TYR A 212 -14.14 -27.39 -10.62
C TYR A 212 -14.17 -28.50 -11.67
N LYS A 213 -13.00 -28.94 -12.17
CA LYS A 213 -12.95 -30.01 -13.18
C LYS A 213 -12.95 -31.38 -12.49
N PRO A 214 -13.72 -32.36 -13.00
CA PRO A 214 -13.58 -33.73 -12.56
C PRO A 214 -12.16 -34.23 -12.79
N THR A 215 -11.67 -35.06 -11.88
CA THR A 215 -10.39 -35.74 -11.99
C THR A 215 -10.61 -37.25 -11.86
N PHE A 216 -9.59 -38.04 -12.17
CA PHE A 216 -9.65 -39.50 -11.96
C PHE A 216 -10.04 -39.88 -10.52
N SER A 217 -9.59 -39.10 -9.53
CA SER A 217 -9.88 -39.34 -8.10
C SER A 217 -11.11 -38.61 -7.57
N ASP A 218 -11.59 -37.57 -8.24
CA ASP A 218 -12.72 -36.74 -7.80
C ASP A 218 -13.67 -36.52 -8.98
N HIS A 219 -14.73 -37.34 -9.02
CA HIS A 219 -15.75 -37.30 -10.06
C HIS A 219 -16.82 -36.23 -9.79
N TYR A 220 -16.86 -35.66 -8.58
CA TYR A 220 -17.88 -34.72 -8.13
C TYR A 220 -17.24 -33.44 -7.58
N PRO A 221 -16.51 -32.68 -8.42
CA PRO A 221 -15.67 -31.53 -8.01
C PRO A 221 -16.43 -30.37 -7.34
N MET A 222 -17.76 -30.34 -7.47
CA MET A 222 -18.63 -29.35 -6.85
C MET A 222 -18.95 -29.66 -5.38
N LYS A 223 -18.69 -30.88 -4.92
CA LYS A 223 -18.92 -31.31 -3.54
C LYS A 223 -17.69 -31.00 -2.69
N LEU A 224 -17.92 -30.44 -1.51
CA LEU A 224 -16.93 -30.39 -0.42
C LEU A 224 -17.42 -31.25 0.73
N PRO A 225 -16.57 -31.62 1.70
CA PRO A 225 -16.99 -32.46 2.82
C PRO A 225 -18.20 -31.94 3.61
N ASP A 226 -18.44 -30.63 3.60
CA ASP A 226 -19.50 -29.99 4.37
C ASP A 226 -20.72 -29.53 3.55
N ARG A 227 -20.67 -29.58 2.21
CA ARG A 227 -21.73 -29.07 1.32
C ARG A 227 -21.74 -29.74 -0.05
N GLU A 228 -22.92 -29.81 -0.66
CA GLU A 228 -23.11 -30.51 -1.95
C GLU A 228 -22.64 -29.71 -3.18
N ASN A 229 -22.78 -28.38 -3.16
CA ASN A 229 -22.39 -27.52 -4.26
C ASN A 229 -21.75 -26.22 -3.76
N TRP A 230 -20.43 -26.24 -3.63
CA TRP A 230 -19.68 -25.08 -3.12
C TRP A 230 -19.79 -23.86 -4.02
N LEU A 231 -19.92 -24.04 -5.34
CA LEU A 231 -20.00 -22.93 -6.30
C LEU A 231 -21.32 -22.18 -6.14
N HIS A 232 -22.42 -22.92 -6.01
CA HIS A 232 -23.73 -22.34 -5.73
C HIS A 232 -23.72 -21.53 -4.43
N ASP A 233 -23.23 -22.13 -3.35
CA ASP A 233 -23.23 -21.49 -2.04
C ASP A 233 -22.32 -20.26 -2.00
N LEU A 234 -21.17 -20.31 -2.68
CA LEU A 234 -20.25 -19.18 -2.79
C LEU A 234 -20.87 -18.03 -3.57
N ILE A 235 -21.47 -18.27 -4.74
CA ILE A 235 -22.09 -17.22 -5.55
C ILE A 235 -23.25 -16.59 -4.79
N LYS A 236 -24.08 -17.40 -4.13
CA LYS A 236 -25.19 -16.93 -3.31
C LYS A 236 -24.70 -16.05 -2.15
N PHE A 237 -23.62 -16.49 -1.48
CA PHE A 237 -23.01 -15.71 -0.40
C PHE A 237 -22.41 -14.39 -0.89
N ALA A 238 -21.66 -14.41 -2.00
CA ALA A 238 -21.09 -13.22 -2.60
C ALA A 238 -22.18 -12.22 -3.03
N HIS A 239 -23.29 -12.71 -3.59
CA HIS A 239 -24.44 -11.89 -3.93
C HIS A 239 -25.09 -11.25 -2.70
N SER A 240 -25.32 -12.03 -1.63
CA SER A 240 -25.82 -11.50 -0.35
C SER A 240 -24.89 -10.42 0.24
N GLN A 241 -23.56 -10.59 0.17
CA GLN A 241 -22.62 -9.53 0.57
C GLN A 241 -22.81 -8.25 -0.26
N ILE A 242 -22.99 -8.37 -1.58
CA ILE A 242 -23.19 -7.20 -2.45
C ILE A 242 -24.53 -6.51 -2.16
N LYS A 243 -25.61 -7.29 -1.99
CA LYS A 243 -26.96 -6.80 -1.77
C LYS A 243 -27.16 -6.22 -0.38
N GLU A 244 -26.90 -7.01 0.66
CA GLU A 244 -27.24 -6.67 2.04
C GLU A 244 -26.22 -5.74 2.69
N LYS A 245 -24.92 -6.00 2.47
CA LYS A 245 -23.84 -5.22 3.11
C LYS A 245 -23.49 -3.96 2.34
N HIS A 246 -23.64 -3.99 1.01
CA HIS A 246 -23.17 -2.92 0.14
C HIS A 246 -24.28 -2.28 -0.70
N ASN A 247 -25.52 -2.77 -0.67
CA ASN A 247 -26.65 -2.25 -1.45
C ASN A 247 -26.29 -2.02 -2.93
N PHE A 248 -25.55 -2.96 -3.53
CA PHE A 248 -25.02 -2.85 -4.90
C PHE A 248 -24.16 -1.60 -5.19
N SER A 249 -23.69 -0.89 -4.16
CA SER A 249 -22.79 0.24 -4.33
C SER A 249 -21.47 -0.21 -4.95
N LEU A 250 -21.07 0.53 -5.98
CA LEU A 250 -19.76 0.46 -6.59
C LEU A 250 -18.80 1.34 -5.79
N TRP A 251 -17.70 0.77 -5.33
CA TRP A 251 -16.64 1.51 -4.67
C TRP A 251 -15.48 1.72 -5.63
N ASN A 252 -15.01 2.95 -5.72
CA ASN A 252 -13.98 3.29 -6.68
C ASN A 252 -12.60 2.99 -6.08
N LEU A 253 -11.84 2.12 -6.74
CA LEU A 253 -10.49 1.69 -6.36
C LEU A 253 -9.47 2.83 -6.39
N ASN A 254 -9.84 3.97 -7.00
CA ASN A 254 -9.07 5.21 -6.96
C ASN A 254 -9.58 6.20 -5.90
N ASP A 255 -10.58 5.84 -5.08
CA ASP A 255 -11.06 6.67 -3.97
C ASP A 255 -10.02 6.80 -2.84
N SER A 256 -8.99 5.95 -2.79
CA SER A 256 -7.71 6.34 -2.16
C SER A 256 -6.94 7.25 -3.12
N THR A 257 -7.42 8.48 -3.26
CA THR A 257 -6.79 9.52 -4.08
C THR A 257 -5.35 9.82 -3.65
N CYS A 258 -5.02 9.58 -2.38
CA CYS A 258 -3.74 9.91 -1.78
C CYS A 258 -2.98 8.66 -1.34
N ILE A 259 -1.64 8.69 -1.43
CA ILE A 259 -0.76 7.71 -0.79
C ILE A 259 -0.62 8.09 0.68
N THR A 260 -1.18 7.24 1.54
CA THR A 260 -1.13 7.43 3.00
C THR A 260 0.11 6.75 3.57
N ILE A 261 0.82 7.47 4.44
CA ILE A 261 1.91 6.92 5.25
C ILE A 261 1.29 6.13 6.40
N GLU A 262 0.44 6.79 7.20
CA GLU A 262 -0.22 6.17 8.35
C GLU A 262 -1.48 6.94 8.76
N LEU A 263 -2.40 6.25 9.42
CA LEU A 263 -3.55 6.82 10.12
C LEU A 263 -3.37 6.57 11.62
N GLN A 264 -3.37 7.64 12.40
CA GLN A 264 -3.28 7.60 13.86
C GLN A 264 -4.62 8.04 14.45
N GLN A 265 -5.13 7.28 15.42
CA GLN A 265 -6.32 7.60 16.18
C GLN A 265 -5.91 7.96 17.60
N HIS A 266 -6.24 9.18 18.03
CA HIS A 266 -5.87 9.73 19.32
C HIS A 266 -7.10 9.88 20.19
N SER A 267 -7.12 9.17 21.31
CA SER A 267 -8.15 9.29 22.34
C SER A 267 -7.68 10.29 23.41
N ILE A 268 -8.42 11.39 23.58
CA ILE A 268 -8.14 12.47 24.53
C ILE A 268 -9.11 12.36 25.70
N GLU A 269 -8.57 12.28 26.92
CA GLU A 269 -9.39 12.33 28.14
C GLU A 269 -9.88 13.76 28.40
N GLY A 270 -11.16 13.91 28.76
CA GLY A 270 -11.73 15.20 29.12
C GLY A 270 -11.14 15.78 30.40
N GLY A 271 -11.17 17.10 30.54
CA GLY A 271 -10.77 17.81 31.76
C GLY A 271 -9.28 18.18 31.88
N LEU A 272 -8.40 17.72 30.98
CA LEU A 272 -6.97 18.03 30.99
C LEU A 272 -6.46 18.48 29.63
N GLU A 273 -5.53 19.44 29.62
CA GLU A 273 -4.77 19.77 28.41
C GLU A 273 -3.88 18.58 28.05
N SER A 274 -3.97 18.12 26.81
CA SER A 274 -3.23 16.97 26.31
C SER A 274 -2.32 17.39 25.15
N THR A 275 -1.04 17.04 25.25
CA THR A 275 -0.09 17.19 24.15
C THR A 275 0.30 15.83 23.60
N ILE A 276 0.12 15.65 22.30
CA ILE A 276 0.44 14.43 21.57
C ILE A 276 1.54 14.76 20.58
N GLU A 277 2.72 14.22 20.82
CA GLU A 277 3.86 14.36 19.92
C GLU A 277 4.08 13.04 19.17
N ILE A 278 3.94 13.07 17.85
CA ILE A 278 4.25 11.93 16.98
C ILE A 278 5.46 12.30 16.14
N ALA A 279 6.62 12.23 16.79
CA ALA A 279 7.89 12.69 16.23
C ALA A 279 8.19 12.04 14.88
N ASP A 280 7.98 10.73 14.72
CA ASP A 280 8.27 10.00 13.48
C ASP A 280 7.35 10.34 12.30
N LEU A 281 6.21 11.00 12.55
CA LEU A 281 5.32 11.57 11.52
C LEU A 281 5.40 13.10 11.44
N GLY A 282 6.24 13.75 12.23
CA GLY A 282 6.53 15.18 12.12
C GLY A 282 5.37 16.10 12.54
N TYR A 283 4.52 15.69 13.48
CA TYR A 283 3.46 16.57 14.01
C TYR A 283 3.29 16.48 15.53
N GLU A 284 2.77 17.57 16.08
CA GLU A 284 2.34 17.68 17.48
C GLU A 284 0.92 18.25 17.53
N LEU A 285 0.07 17.72 18.41
CA LEU A 285 -1.26 18.26 18.71
C LEU A 285 -1.34 18.65 20.17
N THR A 286 -1.71 19.90 20.44
CA THR A 286 -2.07 20.38 21.78
C THR A 286 -3.59 20.59 21.80
N VAL A 287 -4.28 19.76 22.56
CA VAL A 287 -5.74 19.82 22.75
C VAL A 287 -6.00 20.48 24.11
N PRO A 288 -6.75 21.59 24.17
CA PRO A 288 -7.04 22.27 25.42
C PRO A 288 -7.91 21.41 26.33
N ALA A 289 -7.92 21.72 27.63
CA ALA A 289 -8.82 21.08 28.58
C ALA A 289 -10.29 21.35 28.19
N LEU A 290 -10.98 20.30 27.77
CA LEU A 290 -12.41 20.30 27.47
C LEU A 290 -13.23 19.83 28.67
N THR A 291 -14.56 20.04 28.65
CA THR A 291 -15.49 19.40 29.61
C THR A 291 -15.33 17.86 29.59
N GLU A 292 -15.78 17.15 30.63
CA GLU A 292 -15.46 15.75 31.00
C GLU A 292 -15.59 14.64 29.92
N GLU A 293 -15.98 14.97 28.69
CA GLU A 293 -16.14 14.03 27.59
C GLU A 293 -14.82 13.64 26.92
N GLN A 294 -14.72 12.37 26.54
CA GLN A 294 -13.60 11.83 25.79
C GLN A 294 -13.72 12.21 24.31
N LEU A 295 -12.66 12.80 23.74
CA LEU A 295 -12.60 13.12 22.31
C LEU A 295 -11.73 12.14 21.55
N THR A 296 -12.08 11.87 20.30
CA THR A 296 -11.25 11.11 19.37
C THR A 296 -10.85 12.00 18.20
N ILE A 297 -9.55 12.17 17.98
CA ILE A 297 -8.98 12.91 16.84
C ILE A 297 -8.26 11.91 15.95
N ASN A 298 -8.60 11.92 14.65
CA ASN A 298 -7.91 11.10 13.66
C ASN A 298 -6.97 11.97 12.85
N VAL A 299 -5.71 11.54 12.73
CA VAL A 299 -4.71 12.20 11.90
C VAL A 299 -4.19 11.21 10.88
N ARG A 300 -4.42 11.49 9.61
CA ARG A 300 -3.87 10.72 8.50
C ARG A 300 -2.72 11.49 7.87
N THR A 301 -1.51 10.94 7.94
CA THR A 301 -0.34 11.49 7.26
C THR A 301 -0.29 11.01 5.82
N ILE A 302 -0.22 11.94 4.88
CA ILE A 302 -0.27 11.72 3.44
C ILE A 302 1.08 12.09 2.83
N PHE A 303 1.61 11.18 2.01
CA PHE A 303 2.85 11.40 1.27
C PHE A 303 2.60 12.16 -0.04
N CYS A 304 1.66 11.69 -0.86
CA CYS A 304 1.35 12.31 -2.15
C CYS A 304 -0.13 12.14 -2.55
N GLY A 305 -0.60 12.93 -3.50
CA GLY A 305 -1.99 12.89 -3.96
C GLY A 305 -2.27 13.88 -5.09
N PRO A 306 -3.50 13.92 -5.62
CA PRO A 306 -3.89 14.81 -6.71
C PRO A 306 -4.08 16.22 -6.16
N PHE A 307 -2.98 16.89 -5.85
CA PHE A 307 -2.97 18.22 -5.28
C PHE A 307 -2.71 19.27 -6.34
N THR A 308 -3.27 20.46 -6.14
CA THR A 308 -2.86 21.69 -6.84
C THR A 308 -2.52 22.75 -5.83
N LEU A 309 -1.43 23.47 -6.06
CA LEU A 309 -0.95 24.54 -5.17
C LEU A 309 -1.21 25.92 -5.78
N PRO A 310 -1.22 26.98 -4.95
CA PRO A 310 -1.13 28.35 -5.44
C PRO A 310 0.19 28.57 -6.23
N ASP A 311 0.16 29.49 -7.19
CA ASP A 311 1.30 29.78 -8.06
C ASP A 311 2.56 30.17 -7.28
N GLY A 312 3.67 29.49 -7.59
CA GLY A 312 4.98 29.75 -6.97
C GLY A 312 5.15 29.18 -5.56
N CYS A 313 4.22 28.35 -5.09
CA CYS A 313 4.34 27.65 -3.82
C CYS A 313 4.84 26.22 -4.00
N THR A 314 5.60 25.75 -3.01
CA THR A 314 6.00 24.34 -2.85
C THR A 314 5.61 23.85 -1.46
N ILE A 315 5.18 22.59 -1.34
CA ILE A 315 4.91 21.96 -0.04
C ILE A 315 6.24 21.75 0.70
N VAL A 316 6.33 22.17 1.96
CA VAL A 316 7.55 22.05 2.77
C VAL A 316 7.33 21.33 4.11
N SER A 317 6.13 20.83 4.37
CA SER A 317 5.80 19.87 5.43
C SER A 317 5.28 18.57 4.83
N ALA A 318 4.98 17.55 5.64
CA ALA A 318 4.08 16.50 5.19
C ALA A 318 2.64 17.05 5.08
N ILE A 319 1.74 16.25 4.49
CA ILE A 319 0.34 16.61 4.34
C ILE A 319 -0.47 15.82 5.38
N TYR A 320 -1.41 16.48 6.06
CA TYR A 320 -2.19 15.86 7.13
C TYR A 320 -3.68 16.05 6.88
N ASP A 321 -4.42 14.95 6.85
CA ASP A 321 -5.89 14.96 6.90
C ASP A 321 -6.31 14.74 8.35
N ILE A 322 -6.81 15.81 8.97
CA ILE A 322 -7.18 15.84 10.39
C ILE A 322 -8.70 15.83 10.47
N ALA A 323 -9.24 14.78 11.07
CA ALA A 323 -10.66 14.67 11.36
C ALA A 323 -10.89 14.85 12.86
N LEU A 324 -11.56 15.95 13.19
CA LEU A 324 -12.09 16.26 14.50
C LEU A 324 -13.53 15.71 14.62
N PRO A 325 -14.05 15.50 15.85
CA PRO A 325 -15.44 15.11 16.08
C PRO A 325 -16.46 16.10 15.47
N GLU A 326 -17.64 15.60 15.10
CA GLU A 326 -18.73 16.42 14.55
C GLU A 326 -19.36 17.36 15.59
N GLU A 327 -19.42 16.92 16.84
CA GLU A 327 -19.94 17.70 17.96
C GLU A 327 -18.78 18.23 18.81
N LEU A 328 -18.51 19.53 18.68
CA LEU A 328 -17.45 20.22 19.42
C LEU A 328 -18.01 21.47 20.10
N PRO A 329 -17.47 21.85 21.28
CA PRO A 329 -17.82 23.13 21.91
C PRO A 329 -17.57 24.32 20.97
N PRO A 330 -18.40 25.38 21.01
CA PRO A 330 -18.28 26.53 20.10
C PRO A 330 -16.91 27.22 20.11
N ASP A 331 -16.23 27.21 21.25
CA ASP A 331 -14.91 27.83 21.45
C ASP A 331 -13.75 26.84 21.34
N PHE A 332 -14.01 25.61 20.88
CA PHE A 332 -12.97 24.61 20.75
C PHE A 332 -11.96 24.97 19.66
N TYR A 333 -10.69 24.78 20.00
CA TYR A 333 -9.59 24.77 19.05
C TYR A 333 -8.55 23.76 19.51
N THR A 334 -7.75 23.25 18.59
CA THR A 334 -6.50 22.53 18.89
C THR A 334 -5.35 23.25 18.23
N THR A 335 -4.19 23.30 18.89
CA THR A 335 -2.97 23.83 18.29
C THR A 335 -2.24 22.67 17.64
N ILE A 336 -2.03 22.74 16.33
CA ILE A 336 -1.19 21.81 15.61
C ILE A 336 0.18 22.42 15.39
N LYS A 337 1.24 21.63 15.59
CA LYS A 337 2.57 21.93 15.07
C LYS A 337 2.93 20.95 13.96
N LEU A 338 3.41 21.48 12.84
CA LEU A 338 3.84 20.72 11.68
C LEU A 338 5.33 20.94 11.44
N GLU A 339 6.06 19.84 11.29
CA GLU A 339 7.45 19.87 10.85
C GLU A 339 7.55 20.45 9.45
N HIS A 340 8.54 21.32 9.23
CA HIS A 340 8.90 21.83 7.92
C HIS A 340 10.39 21.68 7.63
N CYS A 341 10.72 21.59 6.35
CA CYS A 341 12.09 21.46 5.87
C CYS A 341 12.69 22.78 5.36
N VAL A 342 12.16 23.94 5.74
CA VAL A 342 12.75 25.26 5.41
C VAL A 342 13.71 25.72 6.50
N ASP A 343 14.89 26.20 6.10
CA ASP A 343 15.86 26.88 6.95
C ASP A 343 15.44 28.32 7.26
N LEU A 344 14.88 28.52 8.45
CA LEU A 344 14.46 29.82 8.97
C LEU A 344 15.60 30.52 9.71
N ASN A 345 16.61 30.99 8.97
CA ASN A 345 17.81 31.61 9.54
C ASN A 345 17.84 33.15 9.41
N ASP A 346 16.79 33.76 8.85
CA ASP A 346 16.70 35.20 8.60
C ASP A 346 15.27 35.72 8.77
N ASP A 347 15.11 37.04 8.86
CA ASP A 347 13.81 37.70 9.10
C ASP A 347 12.87 37.72 7.87
N ILE A 348 13.36 37.33 6.69
CA ILE A 348 12.62 37.41 5.42
C ILE A 348 11.94 36.07 5.11
N THR A 349 12.63 34.97 5.36
CA THR A 349 12.19 33.61 5.00
C THR A 349 10.87 33.21 5.67
N PRO A 350 10.61 33.49 6.97
CA PRO A 350 9.30 33.25 7.59
C PRO A 350 8.13 33.95 6.87
N GLY A 351 8.36 35.16 6.33
CA GLY A 351 7.34 35.91 5.58
C GLY A 351 6.94 35.29 4.23
N LYS A 352 7.64 34.24 3.79
CA LYS A 352 7.31 33.46 2.59
C LYS A 352 6.58 32.16 2.92
N MET A 353 6.39 31.83 4.19
CA MET A 353 5.67 30.62 4.62
C MET A 353 4.20 30.92 4.82
N CYS A 354 3.34 29.94 4.51
CA CYS A 354 1.92 29.98 4.85
C CYS A 354 1.47 28.57 5.24
N PHE A 355 0.49 28.47 6.14
CA PHE A 355 -0.32 27.26 6.20
C PHE A 355 -1.28 27.26 5.01
N ALA A 356 -1.64 26.08 4.52
CA ALA A 356 -2.62 25.94 3.47
C ALA A 356 -3.58 24.80 3.77
N THR A 357 -4.86 25.01 3.48
CA THR A 357 -5.89 23.99 3.55
C THR A 357 -6.45 23.69 2.17
N ALA A 358 -6.90 22.46 1.97
CA ALA A 358 -7.43 22.03 0.68
C ALA A 358 -8.95 22.03 0.62
N THR A 359 -9.46 22.37 -0.56
CA THR A 359 -10.86 22.20 -0.96
C THR A 359 -10.95 21.21 -2.13
N VAL A 360 -12.09 20.53 -2.26
CA VAL A 360 -12.30 19.57 -3.35
C VAL A 360 -12.74 20.32 -4.61
N ASP A 361 -11.94 20.24 -5.68
CA ASP A 361 -12.33 20.67 -7.03
C ASP A 361 -12.91 19.45 -7.77
N LEU A 362 -14.25 19.37 -7.80
CA LEU A 362 -14.97 18.23 -8.39
C LEU A 362 -14.81 18.14 -9.91
N GLU A 363 -14.59 19.26 -10.60
CA GLU A 363 -14.41 19.29 -12.05
C GLU A 363 -13.06 18.73 -12.44
N LYS A 364 -12.00 19.19 -11.76
CA LYS A 364 -10.62 18.73 -12.01
C LYS A 364 -10.28 17.44 -11.30
N LYS A 365 -11.11 17.01 -10.35
CA LYS A 365 -10.89 15.82 -9.49
C LYS A 365 -9.57 15.90 -8.72
N VAL A 366 -9.28 17.09 -8.18
CA VAL A 366 -8.07 17.39 -7.39
C VAL A 366 -8.45 18.06 -6.07
N PHE A 367 -7.52 18.04 -5.12
CA PHE A 367 -7.58 18.84 -3.91
C PHE A 367 -6.78 20.12 -4.12
N ALA A 368 -7.47 21.26 -4.16
CA ALA A 368 -6.86 22.56 -4.36
C ALA A 368 -6.51 23.19 -3.02
N PHE A 369 -5.21 23.31 -2.74
CA PHE A 369 -4.69 24.00 -1.57
C PHE A 369 -4.76 25.52 -1.76
N ASN A 370 -5.22 26.21 -0.73
CA ASN A 370 -5.21 27.67 -0.64
C ASN A 370 -4.49 28.08 0.64
N CYS A 371 -3.62 29.09 0.56
CA CYS A 371 -3.01 29.66 1.77
C CYS A 371 -4.12 30.20 2.69
N ILE A 372 -3.95 29.98 3.98
CA ILE A 372 -4.78 30.54 5.03
C ILE A 372 -3.97 31.53 5.86
N ASP A 373 -4.64 32.54 6.40
CA ASP A 373 -4.02 33.51 7.27
C ASP A 373 -3.76 32.93 8.66
N GLY A 374 -2.70 33.42 9.29
CA GLY A 374 -2.29 33.03 10.63
C GLY A 374 -1.19 31.97 10.65
N GLY A 375 -0.99 31.42 11.85
CA GLY A 375 0.12 30.54 12.14
C GLY A 375 1.39 31.28 12.57
N THR A 376 2.32 30.54 13.16
CA THR A 376 3.60 31.05 13.66
C THR A 376 4.74 30.26 13.06
N PHE A 377 5.76 30.97 12.56
CA PHE A 377 6.96 30.41 11.95
C PHE A 377 8.20 30.95 12.69
N PRO A 378 8.56 30.36 13.85
CA PRO A 378 9.64 30.88 14.67
C PRO A 378 11.01 30.70 13.97
N ILE A 379 11.86 31.73 14.05
CA ILE A 379 13.23 31.69 13.51
C ILE A 379 14.04 30.64 14.28
N GLY A 380 14.84 29.84 13.56
CA GLY A 380 15.66 28.77 14.10
C GLY A 380 14.92 27.46 14.42
N GLU A 381 13.58 27.46 14.30
CA GLU A 381 12.76 26.27 14.55
C GLU A 381 12.48 25.48 13.27
N THR A 382 12.10 24.21 13.45
CA THR A 382 11.70 23.30 12.37
C THR A 382 10.21 22.95 12.41
N TYR A 383 9.46 23.56 13.33
CA TYR A 383 8.03 23.35 13.48
C TYR A 383 7.30 24.68 13.39
N ALA A 384 6.28 24.73 12.53
CA ALA A 384 5.34 25.83 12.45
C ALA A 384 4.08 25.47 13.24
N SER A 385 3.41 26.44 13.87
CA SER A 385 2.19 26.18 14.65
C SER A 385 0.97 26.92 14.12
N LEU A 386 -0.22 26.32 14.23
CA LEU A 386 -1.50 26.91 13.85
C LEU A 386 -2.61 26.41 14.79
N LYS A 387 -3.59 27.26 15.07
CA LYS A 387 -4.83 26.83 15.74
C LYS A 387 -5.88 26.45 14.70
N ILE A 388 -6.47 25.26 14.86
CA ILE A 388 -7.56 24.78 14.01
C ILE A 388 -8.79 24.44 14.88
N SER A 389 -9.98 24.70 14.35
CA SER A 389 -11.25 24.39 15.02
C SER A 389 -12.14 23.43 14.21
N ASN A 390 -11.75 23.14 12.96
CA ASN A 390 -12.50 22.27 12.06
C ASN A 390 -11.59 21.21 11.46
N SER A 391 -12.18 20.07 11.10
CA SER A 391 -11.52 19.03 10.29
C SER A 391 -10.99 19.64 8.99
N CYS A 392 -9.75 19.33 8.64
CA CYS A 392 -9.12 19.90 7.45
C CYS A 392 -8.00 19.01 6.92
N LEU A 393 -7.79 19.13 5.60
CA LEU A 393 -6.58 18.68 4.93
C LEU A 393 -5.60 19.85 4.90
N ILE A 394 -4.46 19.73 5.58
CA ILE A 394 -3.54 20.84 5.88
C ILE A 394 -2.08 20.49 5.56
N CYS A 395 -1.31 21.51 5.15
CA CYS A 395 0.14 21.48 5.03
C CYS A 395 0.74 22.87 5.21
N VAL A 396 2.08 22.96 5.20
CA VAL A 396 2.85 24.19 5.15
C VAL A 396 3.42 24.37 3.75
N LEU A 397 3.21 25.55 3.17
CA LEU A 397 3.74 25.95 1.88
C LEU A 397 4.85 26.99 2.05
N TYR A 398 5.78 27.01 1.10
CA TYR A 398 6.81 28.01 0.98
C TYR A 398 6.78 28.65 -0.40
N LYS A 399 6.75 30.00 -0.44
CA LYS A 399 6.79 30.80 -1.66
C LYS A 399 8.23 31.11 -2.05
N GLY A 400 8.91 30.09 -2.59
CA GLY A 400 10.30 30.15 -3.02
C GLY A 400 10.45 30.26 -4.54
N SER A 401 11.58 30.80 -4.99
CA SER A 401 11.95 30.72 -6.42
C SER A 401 12.59 29.37 -6.74
N MET A 402 12.70 29.03 -8.03
CA MET A 402 13.44 27.84 -8.49
C MET A 402 14.94 27.85 -8.13
N ARG A 403 15.47 29.00 -7.68
CA ARG A 403 16.86 29.16 -7.24
C ARG A 403 17.01 29.31 -5.72
N ASP A 404 15.92 29.13 -4.99
CA ASP A 404 15.93 29.21 -3.53
C ASP A 404 16.60 27.98 -2.93
N THR A 405 17.55 28.20 -2.02
CA THR A 405 18.34 27.15 -1.37
C THR A 405 17.92 26.96 0.09
N SER A 406 16.84 27.57 0.56
CA SER A 406 16.41 27.48 1.96
C SER A 406 15.71 26.17 2.29
N VAL A 407 15.28 25.39 1.28
CA VAL A 407 14.64 24.09 1.50
C VAL A 407 15.71 23.01 1.69
N LYS A 408 15.64 22.29 2.81
CA LYS A 408 16.44 21.10 3.15
C LYS A 408 15.86 19.85 2.50
N TYR A 409 16.75 19.08 1.87
CA TYR A 409 16.46 17.81 1.25
C TYR A 409 17.22 16.70 1.95
N ALA A 410 16.89 15.43 1.65
CA ALA A 410 17.53 14.28 2.25
C ALA A 410 17.79 13.18 1.23
N GLY A 411 18.98 12.58 1.33
CA GLY A 411 19.26 11.28 0.73
C GLY A 411 18.90 10.20 1.74
N GLN A 412 17.86 9.42 1.44
CA GLN A 412 17.44 8.25 2.21
C GLN A 412 18.19 7.04 1.69
N CYS A 413 19.25 6.65 2.38
CA CYS A 413 20.18 5.61 2.00
C CYS A 413 19.77 4.26 2.60
N SER A 414 19.66 3.24 1.78
CA SER A 414 19.45 1.85 2.23
C SER A 414 20.45 0.92 1.54
N TYR A 415 20.81 -0.17 2.20
CA TYR A 415 21.66 -1.20 1.59
C TYR A 415 21.22 -2.61 1.98
N VAL A 416 21.32 -3.52 1.02
CA VAL A 416 20.98 -4.94 1.19
C VAL A 416 22.17 -5.78 0.75
N LYS A 417 22.55 -6.76 1.57
CA LYS A 417 23.58 -7.74 1.21
C LYS A 417 22.95 -8.82 0.32
N GLU A 418 23.45 -8.96 -0.90
CA GLU A 418 22.94 -9.92 -1.88
C GLU A 418 23.59 -11.30 -1.66
N TYR A 419 24.89 -11.39 -1.93
CA TYR A 419 25.67 -12.63 -1.80
C TYR A 419 27.13 -12.32 -1.50
N LYS A 420 27.75 -13.06 -0.56
CA LYS A 420 29.15 -12.92 -0.14
C LYS A 420 29.57 -11.47 0.11
N ASN A 421 30.24 -10.85 -0.85
CA ASN A 421 30.87 -9.54 -0.77
C ASN A 421 30.17 -8.53 -1.69
N CYS A 422 28.89 -8.76 -1.99
CA CYS A 422 28.08 -7.92 -2.86
C CYS A 422 26.92 -7.30 -2.09
N TRP A 423 26.74 -6.00 -2.25
CA TRP A 423 25.65 -5.23 -1.69
C TRP A 423 24.96 -4.41 -2.78
N THR A 424 23.65 -4.26 -2.65
CA THR A 424 22.87 -3.28 -3.39
C THR A 424 22.68 -2.07 -2.48
N MET A 425 23.14 -0.90 -2.90
CA MET A 425 22.92 0.38 -2.23
C MET A 425 21.89 1.19 -3.03
N SER A 426 20.94 1.80 -2.34
CA SER A 426 19.89 2.64 -2.94
C SER A 426 19.82 3.97 -2.20
N ILE A 427 19.68 5.07 -2.93
CA ILE A 427 19.52 6.42 -2.36
C ILE A 427 18.28 7.07 -2.98
N LEU A 428 17.25 7.28 -2.16
CA LEU A 428 16.04 8.01 -2.52
C LEU A 428 16.21 9.50 -2.14
N PHE A 429 15.84 10.42 -3.02
CA PHE A 429 15.97 11.86 -2.77
C PHE A 429 14.62 12.48 -2.43
N THR A 430 14.44 12.89 -1.17
CA THR A 430 13.20 13.48 -0.65
C THR A 430 13.43 14.87 -0.07
N LYS A 431 12.37 15.59 0.30
CA LYS A 431 12.50 16.67 1.29
C LYS A 431 12.90 16.10 2.65
N HIS A 432 13.62 16.88 3.46
CA HIS A 432 14.10 16.43 4.77
C HIS A 432 12.99 16.56 5.83
N LEU A 433 12.13 15.55 5.86
CA LEU A 433 10.98 15.44 6.77
C LEU A 433 10.96 14.03 7.37
N LYS A 434 10.61 13.91 8.65
CA LYS A 434 10.51 12.62 9.35
C LYS A 434 9.43 11.74 8.73
N ALA A 435 8.30 12.32 8.33
CA ALA A 435 7.25 11.62 7.59
C ALA A 435 7.76 11.04 6.25
N HIS A 436 8.60 11.78 5.52
CA HIS A 436 9.19 11.30 4.25
C HIS A 436 10.22 10.19 4.47
N LEU A 437 11.02 10.26 5.54
CA LEU A 437 11.88 9.16 5.98
C LEU A 437 11.03 7.92 6.31
N LYS A 438 9.94 8.08 7.07
CA LYS A 438 9.03 6.97 7.41
C LYS A 438 8.40 6.36 6.16
N TYR A 439 8.00 7.18 5.18
CA TYR A 439 7.55 6.67 3.89
C TYR A 439 8.63 5.87 3.17
N ALA A 440 9.86 6.40 3.07
CA ALA A 440 10.98 5.70 2.44
C ALA A 440 11.25 4.34 3.13
N GLN A 441 11.17 4.27 4.46
CA GLN A 441 11.32 3.03 5.23
C GLN A 441 10.26 1.97 4.88
N THR A 442 9.10 2.38 4.37
CA THR A 442 8.07 1.43 3.89
C THR A 442 8.34 0.88 2.50
N GLU A 443 9.14 1.57 1.68
CA GLU A 443 9.48 1.20 0.30
C GLU A 443 10.79 0.39 0.20
N SER A 444 11.72 0.53 1.15
CA SER A 444 13.00 -0.19 1.14
C SER A 444 13.01 -1.46 1.99
N ILE A 445 13.91 -2.37 1.65
CA ILE A 445 14.24 -3.56 2.44
C ILE A 445 15.47 -3.21 3.29
N GLY A 446 15.34 -3.26 4.62
CA GLY A 446 16.45 -3.02 5.55
C GLY A 446 16.41 -1.65 6.24
N THR A 447 17.48 -1.34 6.97
CA THR A 447 17.61 -0.07 7.70
C THR A 447 17.87 1.08 6.71
N ILE A 448 17.19 2.22 6.93
CA ILE A 448 17.42 3.46 6.18
C ILE A 448 18.15 4.46 7.05
N GLU A 449 19.18 5.08 6.48
CA GLU A 449 19.87 6.24 7.04
C GLU A 449 19.47 7.51 6.27
N SER A 450 19.11 8.56 6.99
CA SER A 450 18.72 9.86 6.41
C SER A 450 19.86 10.86 6.51
N HIS A 451 20.28 11.43 5.38
CA HIS A 451 21.32 12.44 5.34
C HIS A 451 20.82 13.72 4.67
N SER A 452 20.78 14.81 5.44
CA SER A 452 20.31 16.10 4.94
C SER A 452 21.30 16.76 3.99
N PHE A 453 20.82 17.45 2.97
CA PHE A 453 21.62 18.28 2.08
C PHE A 453 20.85 19.52 1.60
N LEU A 454 21.61 20.49 1.08
CA LEU A 454 21.10 21.69 0.42
C LEU A 454 21.59 21.73 -1.04
N PHE A 455 20.78 22.30 -1.92
CA PHE A 455 21.25 22.70 -3.24
C PHE A 455 22.14 23.94 -3.14
N THR A 456 23.12 24.06 -4.02
CA THR A 456 24.00 25.23 -4.08
C THR A 456 23.78 26.04 -5.36
N VAL A 457 23.90 27.36 -5.26
CA VAL A 457 23.62 28.29 -6.37
C VAL A 457 24.58 28.05 -7.53
N ARG A 458 24.02 28.00 -8.75
CA ARG A 458 24.77 27.98 -10.01
C ARG A 458 24.80 29.36 -10.65
N ASN A 459 25.93 29.72 -11.25
CA ASN A 459 26.11 31.00 -11.95
C ASN A 459 25.51 31.02 -13.37
N ASP A 460 24.84 29.95 -13.80
CA ASP A 460 24.28 29.78 -15.15
C ASP A 460 22.84 30.29 -15.30
N GLY A 461 22.21 30.72 -14.20
CA GLY A 461 20.84 31.22 -14.18
C GLY A 461 19.77 30.14 -14.38
N GLN A 462 20.14 28.86 -14.45
CA GLN A 462 19.22 27.74 -14.60
C GLN A 462 18.57 27.35 -13.27
N GLU A 463 17.62 26.43 -13.33
CA GLU A 463 17.03 25.79 -12.17
C GLU A 463 18.09 25.00 -11.38
N LEU A 464 17.95 24.97 -10.05
CA LEU A 464 18.82 24.17 -9.18
C LEU A 464 18.67 22.68 -9.51
N SER A 465 19.81 22.00 -9.63
CA SER A 465 19.86 20.58 -9.92
C SER A 465 21.13 19.97 -9.36
N MET A 466 21.05 18.70 -8.97
CA MET A 466 22.16 17.93 -8.46
C MET A 466 22.76 17.12 -9.61
N GLY A 467 24.07 17.28 -9.86
CA GLY A 467 24.76 16.59 -10.95
C GLY A 467 25.26 15.21 -10.50
N LEU A 468 24.98 14.19 -11.32
CA LEU A 468 25.27 12.78 -10.99
C LEU A 468 26.35 12.17 -11.90
N CYS A 469 27.07 12.98 -12.67
CA CYS A 469 28.08 12.54 -13.65
C CYS A 469 29.12 11.57 -13.05
N LYS A 470 29.57 11.80 -11.82
CA LYS A 470 30.55 10.93 -11.14
C LYS A 470 30.00 9.56 -10.73
N CYS A 471 28.68 9.41 -10.72
CA CYS A 471 27.99 8.18 -10.34
C CYS A 471 27.64 7.29 -11.55
N LYS A 472 27.79 7.80 -12.79
CA LYS A 472 27.28 7.11 -14.00
C LYS A 472 28.13 5.94 -14.47
N ASN A 473 29.42 5.94 -14.15
CA ASN A 473 30.37 4.95 -14.65
C ASN A 473 30.81 3.99 -13.55
N PRO A 474 31.01 2.71 -13.86
CA PRO A 474 31.67 1.77 -12.96
C PRO A 474 33.02 2.31 -12.45
N MET A 475 33.28 2.10 -11.17
CA MET A 475 34.50 2.52 -10.50
C MET A 475 35.14 1.33 -9.81
N GLU A 476 36.44 1.13 -10.05
CA GLU A 476 37.27 0.14 -9.36
C GLU A 476 38.38 0.85 -8.57
N ILE A 477 38.37 0.72 -7.24
CA ILE A 477 39.33 1.37 -6.34
C ILE A 477 39.72 0.41 -5.22
N LYS A 478 41.01 0.09 -5.11
CA LYS A 478 41.61 -0.61 -3.96
C LYS A 478 40.80 -1.84 -3.47
N GLY A 479 40.36 -2.68 -4.41
CA GLY A 479 39.59 -3.91 -4.14
C GLY A 479 38.07 -3.75 -4.08
N TRP A 480 37.56 -2.52 -4.26
CA TRP A 480 36.13 -2.22 -4.39
C TRP A 480 35.74 -2.05 -5.85
N LYS A 481 34.59 -2.59 -6.23
CA LYS A 481 33.92 -2.35 -7.51
C LYS A 481 32.52 -1.80 -7.24
N ILE A 482 32.29 -0.56 -7.64
CA ILE A 482 30.99 0.11 -7.55
C ILE A 482 30.46 0.28 -8.97
N SER A 483 29.23 -0.14 -9.24
CA SER A 483 28.64 -0.03 -10.58
C SER A 483 27.16 0.36 -10.46
N PRO A 484 26.65 1.25 -11.31
CA PRO A 484 25.23 1.57 -11.32
C PRO A 484 24.43 0.34 -11.75
N ILE A 485 23.32 0.06 -11.05
CA ILE A 485 22.41 -1.05 -11.38
C ILE A 485 21.47 -0.66 -12.51
N SER A 486 21.04 0.60 -12.51
CA SER A 486 20.14 1.19 -13.49
C SER A 486 20.76 2.42 -14.13
N LEU A 487 20.17 2.90 -15.23
CA LEU A 487 20.63 4.11 -15.90
C LEU A 487 20.47 5.31 -14.95
N ILE A 488 21.59 5.84 -14.47
CA ILE A 488 21.61 7.06 -13.65
C ILE A 488 21.49 8.28 -14.57
N PRO A 489 20.54 9.20 -14.33
CA PRO A 489 20.41 10.42 -15.13
C PRO A 489 21.62 11.36 -14.94
N ASP A 490 21.83 12.30 -15.87
CA ASP A 490 22.92 13.29 -15.73
C ASP A 490 22.71 14.22 -14.52
N LYS A 491 21.45 14.54 -14.24
CA LYS A 491 21.05 15.41 -13.14
C LYS A 491 19.66 15.03 -12.62
N ILE A 492 19.41 15.35 -11.36
CA ILE A 492 18.06 15.43 -10.77
C ILE A 492 17.81 16.90 -10.41
N THR A 493 16.73 17.47 -10.92
CA THR A 493 16.32 18.86 -10.69
C THR A 493 15.63 19.03 -9.35
N LYS A 494 15.65 20.25 -8.83
CA LYS A 494 14.91 20.63 -7.62
C LYS A 494 13.40 20.44 -7.83
N ALA A 495 12.83 20.81 -8.99
CA ALA A 495 11.42 20.59 -9.32
C ALA A 495 11.03 19.11 -9.26
N GLU A 496 11.90 18.20 -9.71
CA GLU A 496 11.61 16.76 -9.66
C GLU A 496 11.40 16.28 -8.22
N ILE A 497 12.18 16.79 -7.25
CA ILE A 497 11.99 16.47 -5.83
C ILE A 497 10.80 17.26 -5.23
N ASP A 498 10.62 18.51 -5.63
CA ASP A 498 9.56 19.38 -5.09
C ASP A 498 8.15 18.98 -5.51
N SER A 499 8.04 18.28 -6.65
CA SER A 499 6.77 17.85 -7.22
C SER A 499 6.34 16.45 -6.79
N VAL A 500 7.18 15.72 -6.04
CA VAL A 500 6.92 14.35 -5.55
C VAL A 500 5.55 14.23 -4.87
N GLU A 501 5.19 15.19 -4.02
CA GLU A 501 3.92 15.19 -3.30
C GLU A 501 2.72 15.52 -4.21
N LEU A 502 2.97 16.24 -5.30
CA LEU A 502 1.96 16.77 -6.23
C LEU A 502 1.67 15.84 -7.42
N GLN A 503 2.40 14.73 -7.56
CA GLN A 503 2.31 13.90 -8.75
C GLN A 503 0.87 13.39 -8.94
N GLN A 504 0.14 13.99 -9.88
CA GLN A 504 -1.17 13.49 -10.35
C GLN A 504 -0.98 12.23 -11.22
N ASP A 505 0.24 12.07 -11.73
CA ASP A 505 0.67 11.09 -12.72
C ASP A 505 1.40 9.86 -12.11
N PHE A 506 1.35 9.61 -10.78
CA PHE A 506 1.70 8.26 -10.29
C PHE A 506 0.79 7.15 -10.87
N ARG A 507 -0.29 7.56 -11.56
CA ARG A 507 -1.13 6.71 -12.41
C ARG A 507 -0.47 6.33 -13.74
N LYS A 508 0.55 7.07 -14.23
CA LYS A 508 1.30 6.79 -15.46
C LYS A 508 2.40 5.76 -15.19
N LEU A 509 2.48 4.81 -16.12
CA LEU A 509 3.01 3.47 -15.90
C LEU A 509 4.56 3.38 -15.65
N GLN A 510 5.34 4.45 -15.47
CA GLN A 510 6.81 4.34 -15.64
C GLN A 510 7.71 5.19 -14.72
N SER A 511 7.20 6.09 -13.89
CA SER A 511 8.03 6.92 -13.01
C SER A 511 7.97 6.43 -11.56
N ARG A 512 9.12 6.10 -10.96
CA ARG A 512 9.22 6.05 -9.49
C ARG A 512 8.85 7.45 -8.97
N ILE A 513 8.04 7.51 -7.91
CA ILE A 513 7.51 8.77 -7.37
C ILE A 513 8.66 9.62 -6.84
N ILE A 514 9.59 8.98 -6.14
CA ILE A 514 10.80 9.61 -5.59
C ILE A 514 11.98 9.34 -6.54
N PRO A 515 12.77 10.37 -6.90
CA PRO A 515 14.03 10.18 -7.61
C PRO A 515 14.98 9.25 -6.86
N LEU A 516 15.61 8.31 -7.58
CA LEU A 516 16.42 7.25 -7.00
C LEU A 516 17.69 7.00 -7.80
N ILE A 517 18.77 6.65 -7.10
CA ILE A 517 19.96 6.03 -7.68
C ILE A 517 20.30 4.72 -6.97
N GLU A 518 20.70 3.71 -7.74
CA GLU A 518 21.01 2.36 -7.25
C GLU A 518 22.39 1.92 -7.74
N PHE A 519 23.17 1.35 -6.82
CA PHE A 519 24.53 0.87 -7.07
C PHE A 519 24.70 -0.56 -6.57
N SER A 520 25.42 -1.37 -7.33
CA SER A 520 26.02 -2.60 -6.85
C SER A 520 27.41 -2.28 -6.31
N VAL A 521 27.67 -2.67 -5.07
CA VAL A 521 28.95 -2.51 -4.40
C VAL A 521 29.52 -3.90 -4.14
N TYR A 522 30.67 -4.19 -4.73
CA TYR A 522 31.34 -5.48 -4.61
C TYR A 522 32.76 -5.31 -4.06
N VAL A 523 33.19 -6.24 -3.21
CA VAL A 523 34.56 -6.30 -2.66
C VAL A 523 35.23 -7.58 -3.14
N ASP A 524 36.27 -7.44 -3.98
CA ASP A 524 36.99 -8.56 -4.62
C ASP A 524 37.63 -9.48 -3.58
N ASP A 525 38.41 -8.90 -2.65
CA ASP A 525 39.11 -9.62 -1.60
C ASP A 525 38.93 -8.90 -0.25
N ILE A 526 38.27 -9.61 0.68
CA ILE A 526 37.95 -9.11 2.02
C ILE A 526 39.20 -8.78 2.83
N GLU A 527 40.30 -9.51 2.62
CA GLU A 527 41.51 -9.39 3.44
C GLU A 527 42.40 -8.22 3.00
N THR A 528 42.34 -7.84 1.72
CA THR A 528 43.20 -6.79 1.15
C THR A 528 42.46 -5.47 0.83
N ALA A 529 41.13 -5.47 0.84
CA ALA A 529 40.33 -4.28 0.63
C ALA A 529 40.44 -3.28 1.79
N TYR A 530 40.52 -1.99 1.44
CA TYR A 530 40.52 -0.89 2.41
C TYR A 530 39.16 -0.76 3.09
N ASP A 531 39.16 -0.37 4.36
CA ASP A 531 37.93 -0.24 5.17
C ASP A 531 37.09 0.99 4.78
N GLU A 532 37.68 1.99 4.11
CA GLU A 532 37.01 3.19 3.61
C GLU A 532 37.50 3.55 2.21
N LEU A 533 36.58 3.95 1.34
CA LEU A 533 36.92 4.52 0.03
C LEU A 533 37.55 5.91 0.19
N GLU A 534 38.81 6.07 -0.25
CA GLU A 534 39.53 7.35 -0.23
C GLU A 534 38.93 8.43 -1.15
N LYS A 535 38.09 8.04 -2.12
CA LYS A 535 37.39 8.95 -3.02
C LYS A 535 35.88 8.87 -2.78
N TYR A 536 35.29 10.00 -2.37
CA TYR A 536 33.85 10.16 -2.28
C TYR A 536 33.22 10.34 -3.67
N LEU A 537 31.99 9.85 -3.84
CA LEU A 537 31.17 10.20 -4.99
C LEU A 537 30.54 11.56 -4.69
N ASP A 538 31.06 12.62 -5.32
CA ASP A 538 30.41 13.94 -5.22
C ASP A 538 29.12 13.98 -5.99
N ILE A 539 28.12 14.60 -5.37
CA ILE A 539 26.95 15.06 -6.07
C ILE A 539 27.10 16.57 -6.31
N GLU A 540 27.37 16.92 -7.55
CA GLU A 540 27.68 18.29 -7.94
C GLU A 540 26.52 19.24 -7.62
N SER A 541 26.84 20.47 -7.24
CA SER A 541 25.85 21.51 -6.95
C SER A 541 24.93 21.21 -5.75
N THR A 542 25.43 20.41 -4.81
CA THR A 542 24.82 20.16 -3.50
C THR A 542 25.87 20.15 -2.40
N THR A 543 25.44 20.11 -1.15
CA THR A 543 26.32 19.85 0.01
C THR A 543 26.51 18.35 0.31
N LEU A 544 26.03 17.46 -0.57
CA LEU A 544 26.00 16.02 -0.35
C LEU A 544 27.27 15.34 -0.87
N HIS A 545 27.89 14.54 -0.01
CA HIS A 545 29.03 13.68 -0.35
C HIS A 545 28.70 12.24 0.07
N ILE A 546 28.92 11.28 -0.84
CA ILE A 546 28.67 9.87 -0.55
C ILE A 546 29.98 9.19 -0.16
N PHE A 547 30.00 8.62 1.05
CA PHE A 547 31.08 7.79 1.57
C PHE A 547 30.61 6.35 1.69
N VAL A 548 31.41 5.42 1.18
CA VAL A 548 31.17 3.99 1.36
C VAL A 548 32.25 3.44 2.28
N LYS A 549 31.80 2.93 3.43
CA LYS A 549 32.65 2.38 4.48
C LYS A 549 32.25 0.96 4.77
N ARG A 550 33.23 0.09 4.96
CA ARG A 550 33.03 -1.25 5.47
C ARG A 550 33.15 -1.23 6.99
N GLN A 551 32.10 -1.65 7.67
CA GLN A 551 32.23 -2.02 9.08
C GLN A 551 32.65 -3.49 9.15
N LYS A 552 33.79 -3.76 9.80
CA LYS A 552 34.17 -5.11 10.23
C LYS A 552 33.40 -5.35 11.54
N GLU A 553 32.42 -6.25 11.52
CA GLU A 553 31.86 -6.83 12.75
C GLU A 553 32.89 -7.72 13.44
#